data_AF-A0A9D7FXE5-F1
#
_entry.id   AF-A0A9D7FXE5-F1
#
_cell.length_a   1.000
_cell.length_b   1.000
_cell.length_c   1.000
_cell.angle_alpha   90.00
_cell.angle_beta   90.00
_cell.angle_gamma   90.00
#
_symmetry.space_group_name_H-M   'P 1'
#
loop_
_entity.id
_entity.type
_entity.pdbx_description
1 polymer ?
#
loop_
_entity_poly.entity_id
_entity_poly.type
_entity_poly.pdbx_seq_one_letter_code
_entity_poly.pdbx_strand_id
1 'polypeptide(L)'
;MHLLYVPTLCCNLSCSYCYLGKQTTEAALKLDAQRAVGTLRHTLNALQDAGVLAFNVSLHGGEVTTLPAPVLDELFGMIRAHYLTHFDELNALGHKKSAPHIKTNLFKFAPFYELFDRHKVSISASIDLPLKLHARHRTTRGGTDWLPRTLENIRLLARYPHAKKISATLSAEHLSDVPALIDDIWFIHRELGFDMNQFNLMFAFGSELNRAAKGDGALEPATAAQQMQLYEALKAAFTGTELEEGLRRNWFDEFKPSYCTNAFNCGERFYLLQSDGSVYSCVRGQGIEAFRYGNVFEDPMLDILDNGARKIRLIHQQHGFDGACQSCSHLSTCHTGCPVVKYQNQNGRSLHLRPAKTIYADNPQLLPGRAPHRQRDYATQHTQDMHPSLAFANNAQPDTTKRLLLPNDLGEEKNTLQAMIAADTTLQSLFSDSAFIVELTDEQLPLRSQLLKPRRTQHTLVPGDPVLLHLRQDVLQANCPELIRNTLYLQLLRDTPVVYGDEQRTKQEHIFTYQLYANCLQPSERFGADYLQVDLSDLLTLHQRHFRRGVINNLFVTTLFLREYHYQKQKNNAFYHVQTANLPFQNFEFHYLP
;
A
#
# COMPACT_ATOMS: atom_id res chain seq x y z
N MET A 1 9.31 9.65 8.56
CA MET A 1 10.56 8.92 8.80
C MET A 1 10.39 7.79 9.83
N HIS A 2 11.04 6.65 9.63
CA HIS A 2 11.22 5.60 10.64
C HIS A 2 12.56 5.84 11.36
N LEU A 3 12.49 6.20 12.64
CA LEU A 3 13.62 6.46 13.51
C LEU A 3 13.88 5.25 14.42
N LEU A 4 14.99 4.57 14.19
CA LEU A 4 15.50 3.53 15.08
C LEU A 4 16.54 4.17 16.01
N TYR A 5 16.18 4.38 17.27
CA TYR A 5 17.06 5.02 18.23
C TYR A 5 17.85 3.99 19.04
N VAL A 6 19.17 4.12 19.06
CA VAL A 6 20.13 3.35 19.84
C VAL A 6 20.61 4.22 21.01
N PRO A 7 19.84 4.31 22.11
CA PRO A 7 20.23 5.11 23.28
C PRO A 7 21.44 4.55 24.02
N THR A 8 21.86 3.30 23.74
CA THR A 8 23.11 2.76 24.25
C THR A 8 23.69 1.65 23.35
N LEU A 9 25.02 1.59 23.30
CA LEU A 9 25.76 0.45 22.75
C LEU A 9 26.09 -0.61 23.79
N CYS A 10 25.86 -0.34 25.08
CA CYS A 10 26.05 -1.31 26.14
C CYS A 10 25.13 -2.51 25.96
N CYS A 11 25.68 -3.72 26.15
CA CYS A 11 24.94 -4.97 26.15
C CYS A 11 25.46 -5.87 27.26
N ASN A 12 24.56 -6.57 27.94
CA ASN A 12 24.88 -7.56 28.99
C ASN A 12 25.19 -8.97 28.45
N LEU A 13 25.02 -9.19 27.14
CA LEU A 13 25.35 -10.44 26.45
C LEU A 13 26.55 -10.26 25.50
N SER A 14 27.13 -11.38 25.04
CA SER A 14 28.29 -11.42 24.13
C SER A 14 28.05 -12.37 22.95
N CYS A 15 26.93 -12.20 22.23
CA CYS A 15 26.51 -13.14 21.21
C CYS A 15 27.60 -13.37 20.14
N SER A 16 27.78 -14.62 19.69
CA SER A 16 28.83 -14.96 18.71
C SER A 16 28.65 -14.28 17.35
N TYR A 17 27.41 -14.02 16.94
CA TYR A 17 27.07 -13.39 15.66
C TYR A 17 26.70 -11.89 15.79
N CYS A 18 26.95 -11.25 16.95
CA CYS A 18 26.56 -9.85 17.17
C CYS A 18 27.25 -8.92 16.15
N TYR A 19 26.46 -8.23 15.34
CA TYR A 19 26.98 -7.36 14.26
C TYR A 19 27.78 -6.16 14.77
N LEU A 20 27.57 -5.73 16.01
CA LEU A 20 28.32 -4.64 16.66
C LEU A 20 29.71 -5.06 17.15
N GLY A 21 30.00 -6.36 17.23
CA GLY A 21 31.29 -6.88 17.68
C GLY A 21 31.78 -6.24 18.99
N LYS A 22 33.00 -5.73 18.99
CA LYS A 22 33.65 -5.08 20.15
C LYS A 22 33.06 -3.70 20.52
N GLN A 23 32.19 -3.12 19.70
CA GLN A 23 31.54 -1.84 20.02
C GLN A 23 30.57 -1.98 21.22
N THR A 24 30.09 -3.20 21.49
CA THR A 24 29.29 -3.44 22.70
C THR A 24 30.19 -3.44 23.93
N THR A 25 30.13 -2.37 24.73
CA THR A 25 30.94 -2.20 25.94
C THR A 25 30.11 -1.62 27.08
N GLU A 26 30.39 -2.05 28.31
CA GLU A 26 29.77 -1.49 29.51
C GLU A 26 30.37 -0.12 29.89
N ALA A 27 31.57 0.20 29.41
CA ALA A 27 32.27 1.44 29.73
C ALA A 27 31.50 2.71 29.31
N ALA A 28 30.71 2.62 28.24
CA ALA A 28 29.95 3.74 27.72
C ALA A 28 28.59 3.95 28.42
N LEU A 29 28.11 2.99 29.23
CA LEU A 29 26.73 2.99 29.74
C LEU A 29 26.39 4.26 30.53
N LYS A 30 27.31 4.74 31.39
CA LYS A 30 27.07 5.94 32.19
C LYS A 30 26.87 7.17 31.30
N LEU A 31 27.71 7.33 30.27
CA LEU A 31 27.65 8.45 29.35
C LEU A 31 26.44 8.36 28.42
N ASP A 32 26.16 7.15 27.91
CA ASP A 32 24.96 6.85 27.11
C ASP A 32 23.69 7.21 27.88
N ALA A 33 23.57 6.76 29.13
CA ALA A 33 22.41 7.02 29.98
C ALA A 33 22.19 8.52 30.24
N GLN A 34 23.27 9.29 30.39
CA GLN A 34 23.19 10.75 30.55
C GLN A 34 22.71 11.47 29.28
N ARG A 35 23.08 10.95 28.09
CA ARG A 35 22.75 11.57 26.80
C ARG A 35 21.40 11.12 26.24
N ALA A 36 20.96 9.91 26.56
CA ALA A 36 19.88 9.20 25.87
C ALA A 36 18.61 10.04 25.64
N VAL A 37 18.10 10.66 26.71
CA VAL A 37 16.90 11.51 26.64
C VAL A 37 17.16 12.78 25.84
N GLY A 38 18.29 13.46 26.10
CA GLY A 38 18.65 14.72 25.46
C GLY A 38 18.80 14.58 23.95
N THR A 39 19.46 13.50 23.50
CA THR A 39 19.66 13.23 22.07
C THR A 39 18.34 12.96 21.36
N LEU A 40 17.45 12.14 21.93
CA LEU A 40 16.14 11.90 21.31
C LEU A 40 15.30 13.17 21.24
N ARG A 41 15.27 13.97 22.31
CA ARG A 41 14.55 15.25 22.35
C ARG A 41 15.05 16.21 21.28
N HIS A 42 16.37 16.38 21.20
CA HIS A 42 17.02 17.22 20.20
C HIS A 42 16.65 16.78 18.78
N THR A 43 16.74 15.47 18.50
CA THR A 43 16.40 14.95 17.17
C THR A 43 14.92 15.12 16.81
N LEU A 44 13.99 14.85 17.74
CA LEU A 44 12.56 15.02 17.46
C LEU A 44 12.22 16.49 17.17
N ASN A 45 12.80 17.44 17.92
CA ASN A 45 12.64 18.87 17.64
C ASN A 45 13.23 19.26 16.28
N ALA A 46 14.46 18.82 15.98
CA ALA A 46 15.11 19.12 14.69
C ALA A 46 14.35 18.54 13.49
N LEU A 47 13.69 17.38 13.66
CA LEU A 47 12.80 16.81 12.65
C LEU A 47 11.53 17.63 12.47
N GLN A 48 10.92 18.07 13.57
CA GLN A 48 9.75 18.93 13.54
C GLN A 48 10.05 20.26 12.84
N ASP A 49 11.18 20.91 13.17
CA ASP A 49 11.63 22.15 12.54
C ASP A 49 11.89 21.99 11.03
N ALA A 50 12.32 20.79 10.62
CA ALA A 50 12.51 20.43 9.21
C ALA A 50 11.20 20.00 8.50
N GLY A 51 10.05 20.00 9.18
CA GLY A 51 8.77 19.56 8.63
C GLY A 51 8.69 18.04 8.39
N VAL A 52 9.47 17.25 9.13
CA VAL A 52 9.57 15.79 8.98
C VAL A 52 9.01 15.08 10.20
N LEU A 53 7.99 14.24 9.99
CA LEU A 53 7.36 13.49 11.07
C LEU A 53 8.01 12.12 11.28
N ALA A 54 8.45 11.83 12.51
CA ALA A 54 8.89 10.49 12.90
C ALA A 54 7.68 9.59 13.18
N PHE A 55 7.25 8.81 12.18
CA PHE A 55 6.06 7.95 12.29
C PHE A 55 6.28 6.64 13.05
N ASN A 56 7.55 6.28 13.25
CA ASN A 56 7.92 5.11 14.04
C ASN A 56 9.23 5.39 14.74
N VAL A 57 9.15 5.71 16.02
CA VAL A 57 10.29 5.80 16.95
C VAL A 57 10.37 4.49 17.72
N SER A 58 11.45 3.75 17.51
CA SER A 58 11.69 2.46 18.16
C SER A 58 13.07 2.44 18.82
N LEU A 59 13.15 1.85 20.01
CA LEU A 59 14.41 1.71 20.72
C LEU A 59 15.09 0.39 20.37
N HIS A 60 16.36 0.46 20.04
CA HIS A 60 17.26 -0.64 19.74
C HIS A 60 18.58 -0.39 20.47
N GLY A 61 19.59 -1.22 20.23
CA GLY A 61 20.97 -0.93 20.62
C GLY A 61 21.73 -2.19 20.94
N GLY A 62 22.74 -2.07 21.81
CA GLY A 62 23.36 -3.25 22.42
C GLY A 62 22.31 -4.05 23.19
N GLU A 63 21.84 -3.49 24.31
CA GLU A 63 20.63 -3.92 25.02
C GLU A 63 20.00 -2.73 25.73
N VAL A 64 18.82 -2.32 25.28
CA VAL A 64 18.09 -1.14 25.80
C VAL A 64 17.84 -1.27 27.30
N THR A 65 17.54 -2.47 27.80
CA THR A 65 17.27 -2.72 29.23
C THR A 65 18.51 -2.65 30.13
N THR A 66 19.69 -2.36 29.57
CA THR A 66 20.86 -2.00 30.39
C THR A 66 20.76 -0.59 30.96
N LEU A 67 19.96 0.29 30.34
CA LEU A 67 19.71 1.63 30.84
C LEU A 67 18.97 1.61 32.19
N PRO A 68 19.21 2.61 33.07
CA PRO A 68 18.47 2.74 34.32
C PRO A 68 16.96 2.94 34.08
N ALA A 69 16.14 2.41 34.98
CA ALA A 69 14.68 2.53 34.89
C ALA A 69 14.18 3.98 34.72
N PRO A 70 14.71 5.00 35.42
CA PRO A 70 14.28 6.38 35.21
C PRO A 70 14.52 6.90 33.78
N VAL A 71 15.63 6.48 33.15
CA VAL A 71 15.96 6.88 31.77
C VAL A 71 14.99 6.23 30.79
N LEU A 72 14.70 4.93 30.97
CA LEU A 72 13.72 4.23 30.14
C LEU A 72 12.31 4.81 30.30
N ASP A 73 11.93 5.15 31.53
CA ASP A 73 10.64 5.78 31.85
C ASP A 73 10.46 7.10 31.09
N GLU A 74 11.49 7.95 31.09
CA GLU A 74 11.46 9.22 30.37
C GLU A 74 11.45 9.03 28.85
N LEU A 75 12.24 8.10 28.30
CA LEU A 75 12.23 7.79 26.87
C LEU A 75 10.85 7.29 26.41
N PHE A 76 10.23 6.38 27.17
CA PHE A 76 8.88 5.88 26.85
C PHE A 76 7.84 6.99 26.94
N GLY A 77 7.90 7.81 27.98
CA GLY A 77 7.04 8.99 28.13
C GLY A 77 7.17 9.95 26.95
N MET A 78 8.39 10.25 26.52
CA MET A 78 8.68 11.13 25.39
C MET A 78 8.12 10.58 24.06
N ILE A 79 8.36 9.30 23.77
CA ILE A 79 7.85 8.66 22.54
C ILE A 79 6.32 8.63 22.53
N ARG A 80 5.71 8.34 23.68
CA ARG A 80 4.24 8.34 23.81
C ARG A 80 3.66 9.73 23.62
N ALA A 81 4.28 10.75 24.21
CA ALA A 81 3.88 12.14 24.02
C ALA A 81 3.97 12.55 22.55
N HIS A 82 5.07 12.21 21.86
CA HIS A 82 5.24 12.45 20.42
C HIS A 82 4.09 11.86 19.59
N TYR A 83 3.72 10.59 19.82
CA TYR A 83 2.61 9.99 19.09
C TYR A 83 1.25 10.59 19.41
N LEU A 84 1.03 11.06 20.64
CA LEU A 84 -0.22 11.73 21.03
C LEU A 84 -0.32 13.12 20.39
N THR A 85 0.76 13.90 20.42
CA THR A 85 0.81 15.24 19.82
C THR A 85 0.52 15.21 18.32
N HIS A 86 1.04 14.20 17.61
CA HIS A 86 0.91 14.07 16.16
C HIS A 86 -0.11 13.02 15.71
N PHE A 87 -1.07 12.65 16.56
CA PHE A 87 -1.99 11.53 16.29
C PHE A 87 -2.76 11.68 14.98
N ASP A 88 -3.32 12.85 14.71
CA ASP A 88 -4.13 13.09 13.51
C ASP A 88 -3.28 13.05 12.23
N GLU A 89 -2.10 13.68 12.25
CA GLU A 89 -1.15 13.65 11.13
C GLU A 89 -0.66 12.23 10.82
N LEU A 90 -0.32 11.45 11.85
CA LEU A 90 0.12 10.07 11.71
C LEU A 90 -0.99 9.19 11.12
N ASN A 91 -2.22 9.34 11.60
CA ASN A 91 -3.36 8.59 11.07
C ASN A 91 -3.69 8.97 9.63
N ALA A 92 -3.62 10.26 9.28
CA ALA A 92 -3.81 10.73 7.91
C ALA A 92 -2.78 10.12 6.93
N LEU A 93 -1.55 9.87 7.41
CA LEU A 93 -0.49 9.18 6.67
C LEU A 93 -0.60 7.64 6.72
N GLY A 94 -1.63 7.09 7.37
CA GLY A 94 -1.85 5.64 7.50
C GLY A 94 -0.99 4.95 8.56
N HIS A 95 -0.33 5.70 9.45
CA HIS A 95 0.49 5.16 10.52
C HIS A 95 -0.31 5.04 11.82
N LYS A 96 -0.53 3.79 12.28
CA LYS A 96 -1.38 3.48 13.44
C LYS A 96 -0.62 3.20 14.74
N LYS A 97 0.69 3.49 14.80
CA LYS A 97 1.49 3.24 16.01
C LYS A 97 1.23 4.33 17.04
N SER A 98 0.90 3.91 18.26
CA SER A 98 0.57 4.81 19.38
C SER A 98 1.37 4.51 20.65
N ALA A 99 2.23 3.49 20.62
CA ALA A 99 3.00 3.04 21.78
C ALA A 99 4.49 2.93 21.45
N PRO A 100 5.37 3.16 22.44
CA PRO A 100 6.81 2.91 22.30
C PRO A 100 7.07 1.46 21.92
N HIS A 101 8.13 1.22 21.15
CA HIS A 101 8.55 -0.13 20.76
C HIS A 101 10.01 -0.36 21.13
N ILE A 102 10.35 -1.55 21.64
CA ILE A 102 11.72 -1.94 21.94
C ILE A 102 12.12 -3.25 21.26
N LYS A 103 13.39 -3.32 20.84
CA LYS A 103 14.10 -4.58 20.61
C LYS A 103 14.91 -4.93 21.85
N THR A 104 14.71 -6.13 22.40
CA THR A 104 15.43 -6.61 23.60
C THR A 104 15.91 -8.04 23.40
N ASN A 105 17.00 -8.40 24.07
CA ASN A 105 17.45 -9.77 24.25
C ASN A 105 16.60 -10.56 25.26
N LEU A 106 15.63 -9.92 25.93
CA LEU A 106 14.70 -10.49 26.91
C LEU A 106 15.32 -10.84 28.28
N PHE A 107 16.62 -10.64 28.50
CA PHE A 107 17.30 -11.05 29.74
C PHE A 107 16.74 -10.35 30.98
N LYS A 108 16.49 -9.04 30.91
CA LYS A 108 15.93 -8.24 32.00
C LYS A 108 14.43 -7.97 31.84
N PHE A 109 13.70 -8.85 31.16
CA PHE A 109 12.26 -8.64 30.95
C PHE A 109 11.47 -8.59 32.26
N ALA A 110 11.63 -9.59 33.14
CA ALA A 110 10.89 -9.66 34.39
C ALA A 110 11.10 -8.43 35.32
N PRO A 111 12.35 -7.94 35.57
CA PRO A 111 12.55 -6.73 36.36
C PRO A 111 11.92 -5.44 35.80
N PHE A 112 11.68 -5.36 34.48
CA PHE A 112 11.10 -4.19 33.83
C PHE A 112 9.62 -4.37 33.44
N TYR A 113 8.99 -5.49 33.81
CA TYR A 113 7.63 -5.82 33.41
C TYR A 113 6.63 -4.70 33.71
N GLU A 114 6.61 -4.22 34.96
CA GLU A 114 5.72 -3.14 35.41
C GLU A 114 5.94 -1.83 34.64
N LEU A 115 7.19 -1.52 34.31
CA LEU A 115 7.53 -0.33 33.53
C LEU A 115 7.00 -0.45 32.10
N PHE A 116 7.15 -1.63 31.48
CA PHE A 116 6.67 -1.88 30.13
C PHE A 116 5.14 -1.85 30.07
N ASP A 117 4.47 -2.47 31.04
CA ASP A 117 3.00 -2.49 31.11
C ASP A 117 2.43 -1.08 31.28
N ARG A 118 3.00 -0.29 32.19
CA ARG A 118 2.61 1.12 32.42
C ARG A 118 2.63 1.96 31.14
N HIS A 119 3.64 1.77 30.29
CA HIS A 119 3.81 2.49 29.04
C HIS A 119 3.22 1.78 27.82
N LYS A 120 2.63 0.60 28.00
CA LYS A 120 2.09 -0.26 26.94
C LYS A 120 3.13 -0.59 25.87
N VAL A 121 4.38 -0.77 26.28
CA VAL A 121 5.53 -0.89 25.36
C VAL A 121 5.35 -2.13 24.49
N SER A 122 5.51 -1.96 23.18
CA SER A 122 5.57 -3.08 22.26
C SER A 122 6.95 -3.76 22.31
N ILE A 123 6.97 -5.08 22.49
CA ILE A 123 8.20 -5.85 22.71
C ILE A 123 8.56 -6.68 21.47
N SER A 124 9.79 -6.55 20.98
CA SER A 124 10.39 -7.53 20.06
C SER A 124 11.57 -8.23 20.73
N ALA A 125 11.34 -9.49 21.12
CA ALA A 125 12.31 -10.31 21.83
C ALA A 125 13.22 -11.08 20.86
N SER A 126 14.50 -11.19 21.19
CA SER A 126 15.49 -11.88 20.36
C SER A 126 15.81 -13.27 20.91
N ILE A 127 15.16 -14.30 20.36
CA ILE A 127 15.31 -15.71 20.77
C ILE A 127 15.72 -16.50 19.54
N ASP A 128 16.82 -17.24 19.61
CA ASP A 128 17.32 -17.98 18.46
C ASP A 128 16.72 -19.38 18.47
N LEU A 129 16.61 -19.95 17.27
CA LEU A 129 16.17 -21.32 17.08
C LEU A 129 17.21 -22.06 16.23
N PRO A 130 17.51 -23.34 16.52
CA PRO A 130 17.04 -24.10 17.68
C PRO A 130 17.53 -23.53 19.04
N LEU A 131 16.78 -23.75 20.12
CA LEU A 131 17.04 -23.25 21.47
C LEU A 131 18.39 -23.73 22.03
N LYS A 132 18.87 -24.90 21.61
CA LYS A 132 20.24 -25.37 21.94
C LYS A 132 21.32 -24.41 21.40
N LEU A 133 21.08 -23.79 20.25
CA LEU A 133 21.99 -22.80 19.66
C LEU A 133 21.82 -21.42 20.29
N HIS A 134 20.61 -21.08 20.75
CA HIS A 134 20.43 -19.92 21.63
C HIS A 134 21.34 -20.01 22.87
N ALA A 135 21.34 -21.14 23.57
CA ALA A 135 22.20 -21.36 24.74
C ALA A 135 23.69 -21.23 24.40
N ARG A 136 24.11 -21.79 23.26
CA ARG A 136 25.51 -21.79 22.81
C ARG A 136 26.00 -20.42 22.36
N HIS A 137 25.16 -19.67 21.64
CA HIS A 137 25.60 -18.48 20.91
C HIS A 137 25.16 -17.17 21.54
N ARG A 138 24.16 -17.15 22.43
CA ARG A 138 23.73 -15.95 23.16
C ARG A 138 24.10 -16.04 24.63
N THR A 139 25.40 -16.04 24.92
CA THR A 139 25.90 -16.13 26.29
C THR A 139 25.99 -14.77 26.98
N THR A 140 26.02 -14.78 28.31
CA THR A 140 26.41 -13.61 29.10
C THR A 140 27.85 -13.19 28.75
N ARG A 141 28.29 -11.99 29.17
CA ARG A 141 29.70 -11.59 28.98
C ARG A 141 30.72 -12.56 29.62
N GLY A 142 30.31 -13.28 30.67
CA GLY A 142 31.12 -14.34 31.31
C GLY A 142 31.10 -15.68 30.58
N GLY A 143 30.39 -15.80 29.46
CA GLY A 143 30.31 -17.04 28.67
C GLY A 143 29.27 -18.05 29.15
N THR A 144 28.53 -17.75 30.23
CA THR A 144 27.49 -18.64 30.76
C THR A 144 26.25 -18.62 29.86
N ASP A 145 25.68 -19.79 29.58
CA ASP A 145 24.34 -19.90 29.03
C ASP A 145 23.30 -19.35 30.03
N TRP A 146 22.12 -18.99 29.52
CA TRP A 146 21.03 -18.50 30.36
C TRP A 146 19.67 -18.99 29.87
N LEU A 147 19.66 -20.10 29.14
CA LEU A 147 18.44 -20.67 28.54
C LEU A 147 17.33 -20.90 29.58
N PRO A 148 17.57 -21.38 30.82
CA PRO A 148 16.51 -21.51 31.82
C PRO A 148 15.74 -20.21 32.06
N ARG A 149 16.46 -19.09 32.21
CA ARG A 149 15.86 -17.75 32.36
C ARG A 149 15.16 -17.30 31.07
N THR A 150 15.71 -17.63 29.90
CA THR A 150 15.04 -17.36 28.62
C THR A 150 13.65 -17.99 28.59
N LEU A 151 13.53 -19.28 28.95
CA LEU A 151 12.26 -19.99 28.93
C LEU A 151 11.23 -19.39 29.91
N GLU A 152 11.66 -19.02 31.12
CA GLU A 152 10.81 -18.31 32.09
C GLU A 152 10.33 -16.97 31.55
N ASN A 153 11.23 -16.18 30.95
CA ASN A 153 10.87 -14.88 30.40
C ASN A 153 9.99 -15.00 29.14
N ILE A 154 10.09 -16.07 28.34
CA ILE A 154 9.15 -16.34 27.24
C ILE A 154 7.76 -16.61 27.78
N ARG A 155 7.62 -17.41 28.86
CA ARG A 155 6.31 -17.64 29.51
C ARG A 155 5.73 -16.35 30.07
N LEU A 156 6.57 -15.47 30.64
CA LEU A 156 6.13 -14.16 31.11
C LEU A 156 5.72 -13.26 29.94
N LEU A 157 6.49 -13.25 28.85
CA LEU A 157 6.17 -12.51 27.64
C LEU A 157 4.86 -12.99 27.01
N ALA A 158 4.58 -14.29 26.99
CA ALA A 158 3.32 -14.85 26.49
C ALA A 158 2.08 -14.22 27.17
N ARG A 159 2.19 -13.95 28.48
CA ARG A 159 1.12 -13.32 29.30
C ARG A 159 1.09 -11.80 29.22
N TYR A 160 2.10 -11.17 28.63
CA TYR A 160 2.16 -9.72 28.52
C TYR A 160 1.04 -9.19 27.61
N PRO A 161 0.22 -8.21 28.05
CA PRO A 161 -1.03 -7.87 27.36
C PRO A 161 -0.84 -7.01 26.11
N HIS A 162 0.32 -6.37 25.94
CA HIS A 162 0.58 -5.47 24.82
C HIS A 162 1.28 -6.18 23.66
N ALA A 163 1.42 -5.47 22.53
CA ALA A 163 1.98 -6.02 21.29
C ALA A 163 3.37 -6.62 21.51
N LYS A 164 3.53 -7.90 21.13
CA LYS A 164 4.75 -8.67 21.37
C LYS A 164 5.09 -9.55 20.17
N LYS A 165 6.37 -9.68 19.87
CA LYS A 165 6.89 -10.53 18.77
C LYS A 165 8.20 -11.20 19.22
N ILE A 166 8.45 -12.44 18.82
CA ILE A 166 9.78 -13.05 18.89
C ILE A 166 10.47 -12.90 17.53
N SER A 167 11.79 -12.76 17.51
CA SER A 167 12.58 -12.90 16.28
C SER A 167 13.82 -13.74 16.52
N ALA A 168 14.09 -14.65 15.59
CA ALA A 168 15.28 -15.49 15.59
C ALA A 168 16.27 -15.02 14.55
N THR A 169 17.53 -14.86 14.94
CA THR A 169 18.63 -14.61 14.00
C THR A 169 19.24 -15.94 13.59
N LEU A 170 19.23 -16.24 12.29
CA LEU A 170 19.67 -17.51 11.73
C LEU A 170 20.92 -17.34 10.88
N SER A 171 21.97 -18.03 11.26
CA SER A 171 23.19 -18.26 10.47
C SER A 171 23.15 -19.66 9.84
N ALA A 172 24.14 -20.01 9.02
CA ALA A 172 24.25 -21.33 8.39
C ALA A 172 24.21 -22.48 9.41
N GLU A 173 24.84 -22.30 10.56
CA GLU A 173 24.89 -23.26 11.68
C GLU A 173 23.51 -23.49 12.30
N HIS A 174 22.63 -22.49 12.28
CA HIS A 174 21.26 -22.65 12.77
C HIS A 174 20.40 -23.54 11.86
N LEU A 175 20.82 -23.68 10.60
CA LEU A 175 20.09 -24.46 9.60
C LEU A 175 20.63 -25.88 9.44
N SER A 176 21.61 -26.29 10.26
CA SER A 176 22.13 -27.66 10.24
C SER A 176 21.14 -28.69 10.81
N ASP A 177 20.15 -28.24 11.58
CA ASP A 177 19.16 -29.08 12.23
C ASP A 177 17.78 -28.40 12.21
N VAL A 178 17.19 -28.38 11.01
CA VAL A 178 15.86 -27.81 10.76
C VAL A 178 14.74 -28.54 11.53
N PRO A 179 14.76 -29.88 11.70
CA PRO A 179 13.77 -30.56 12.55
C PRO A 179 13.74 -30.03 13.98
N ALA A 180 14.90 -29.84 14.63
CA ALA A 180 14.93 -29.26 15.97
C ALA A 180 14.40 -27.81 16.01
N LEU A 181 14.62 -27.02 14.94
CA LEU A 181 14.04 -25.68 14.83
C LEU A 181 12.51 -25.72 14.78
N ILE A 182 11.94 -26.67 14.03
CA ILE A 182 10.49 -26.89 13.95
C ILE A 182 9.92 -27.33 15.30
N ASP A 183 10.57 -28.27 15.97
CA ASP A 183 10.18 -28.73 17.30
C ASP A 183 10.16 -27.59 18.32
N ASP A 184 11.19 -26.73 18.29
CA ASP A 184 11.25 -25.57 19.18
C ASP A 184 10.19 -24.51 18.87
N ILE A 185 9.77 -24.33 17.61
CA ILE A 185 8.61 -23.48 17.28
C ILE A 185 7.36 -24.03 17.96
N TRP A 186 7.12 -25.35 17.86
CA TRP A 186 5.97 -25.98 18.52
C TRP A 186 6.05 -25.92 20.04
N PHE A 187 7.24 -26.14 20.61
CA PHE A 187 7.47 -26.06 22.05
C PHE A 187 7.17 -24.65 22.58
N ILE A 188 7.66 -23.60 21.92
CA ILE A 188 7.38 -22.22 22.31
C ILE A 188 5.87 -21.93 22.19
N HIS A 189 5.23 -22.42 21.12
CA HIS A 189 3.81 -22.18 20.88
C HIS A 189 2.91 -22.86 21.91
N ARG A 190 3.07 -24.17 22.09
CA ARG A 190 2.15 -25.01 22.85
C ARG A 190 2.54 -25.12 24.33
N GLU A 191 3.84 -25.25 24.63
CA GLU A 191 4.31 -25.50 26.01
C GLU A 191 4.66 -24.21 26.77
N LEU A 192 5.23 -23.21 26.07
CA LEU A 192 5.51 -21.91 26.69
C LEU A 192 4.35 -20.91 26.53
N GLY A 193 3.41 -21.20 25.62
CA GLY A 193 2.19 -20.43 25.41
C GLY A 193 2.36 -19.14 24.63
N PHE A 194 3.50 -18.91 23.96
CA PHE A 194 3.70 -17.73 23.13
C PHE A 194 3.15 -17.96 21.73
N ASP A 195 2.27 -17.10 21.23
CA ASP A 195 1.72 -17.22 19.87
C ASP A 195 2.81 -17.06 18.80
N MET A 196 3.23 -18.17 18.20
CA MET A 196 4.27 -18.19 17.17
C MET A 196 3.76 -17.67 15.82
N ASN A 197 2.48 -17.28 15.68
CA ASN A 197 2.08 -16.42 14.58
C ASN A 197 2.77 -15.04 14.68
N GLN A 198 3.12 -14.59 15.90
CA GLN A 198 3.88 -13.36 16.16
C GLN A 198 5.41 -13.61 16.20
N PHE A 199 5.94 -14.18 15.13
CA PHE A 199 7.36 -14.55 15.00
C PHE A 199 7.98 -14.02 13.72
N ASN A 200 9.29 -13.74 13.72
CA ASN A 200 10.07 -13.36 12.53
C ASN A 200 11.37 -14.14 12.44
N LEU A 201 11.70 -14.63 11.26
CA LEU A 201 13.01 -15.16 10.94
C LEU A 201 13.84 -14.03 10.33
N MET A 202 15.03 -13.82 10.87
CA MET A 202 15.99 -12.84 10.37
C MET A 202 17.27 -13.58 10.02
N PHE A 203 17.79 -13.38 8.82
CA PHE A 203 19.05 -14.02 8.44
C PHE A 203 20.23 -13.16 8.88
N ALA A 204 21.23 -13.82 9.48
CA ALA A 204 22.50 -13.19 9.81
C ALA A 204 23.15 -12.66 8.52
N PHE A 205 23.77 -11.49 8.61
CA PHE A 205 24.51 -10.84 7.54
C PHE A 205 25.98 -10.72 7.92
N GLY A 206 26.86 -10.64 6.92
CA GLY A 206 28.28 -10.47 7.16
C GLY A 206 28.56 -9.17 7.92
N SER A 207 29.41 -9.22 8.95
CA SER A 207 29.86 -8.04 9.68
C SER A 207 31.36 -8.11 9.92
N GLU A 208 32.09 -7.12 9.40
CA GLU A 208 33.52 -6.96 9.64
C GLU A 208 33.81 -6.69 11.12
N LEU A 209 32.93 -5.94 11.80
CA LEU A 209 33.04 -5.70 13.24
C LEU A 209 32.90 -7.00 14.05
N ASN A 210 31.98 -7.89 13.64
CA ASN A 210 31.84 -9.19 14.27
C ASN A 210 33.06 -10.08 14.01
N ARG A 211 33.51 -10.16 12.75
CA ARG A 211 34.68 -10.96 12.37
C ARG A 211 35.94 -10.48 13.10
N ALA A 212 36.15 -9.17 13.22
CA ALA A 212 37.25 -8.61 14.02
C ALA A 212 37.13 -8.90 15.52
N ALA A 213 35.90 -9.11 16.01
CA ALA A 213 35.65 -9.43 17.41
C ALA A 213 35.81 -10.91 17.75
N LYS A 214 35.40 -11.80 16.84
CA LYS A 214 35.25 -13.24 17.10
C LYS A 214 36.21 -14.13 16.31
N GLY A 215 36.88 -13.60 15.29
CA GLY A 215 37.79 -14.37 14.44
C GLY A 215 37.11 -15.59 13.85
N ASP A 216 37.74 -16.76 14.00
CA ASP A 216 37.23 -18.06 13.54
C ASP A 216 35.95 -18.52 14.26
N GLY A 217 35.55 -17.84 15.35
CA GLY A 217 34.29 -18.07 16.06
C GLY A 217 33.09 -17.28 15.50
N ALA A 218 33.28 -16.48 14.45
CA ALA A 218 32.18 -15.81 13.76
C ALA A 218 31.32 -16.83 13.01
N LEU A 219 30.01 -16.63 13.04
CA LEU A 219 29.06 -17.52 12.34
C LEU A 219 28.90 -17.11 10.88
N GLU A 220 28.69 -18.09 10.01
CA GLU A 220 28.56 -17.85 8.59
C GLU A 220 27.13 -17.48 8.18
N PRO A 221 26.92 -16.46 7.33
CA PRO A 221 25.60 -16.16 6.78
C PRO A 221 24.99 -17.36 6.04
N ALA A 222 23.70 -17.61 6.26
CA ALA A 222 22.98 -18.68 5.57
C ALA A 222 22.96 -18.45 4.05
N THR A 223 23.35 -19.45 3.27
CA THR A 223 23.30 -19.39 1.81
C THR A 223 21.88 -19.36 1.29
N ALA A 224 21.66 -18.86 0.07
CA ALA A 224 20.34 -18.87 -0.57
C ALA A 224 19.72 -20.27 -0.67
N ALA A 225 20.55 -21.31 -0.83
CA ALA A 225 20.08 -22.71 -0.86
C ALA A 225 19.57 -23.17 0.50
N GLN A 226 20.27 -22.86 1.59
CA GLN A 226 19.83 -23.19 2.95
C GLN A 226 18.57 -22.40 3.34
N GLN A 227 18.48 -21.12 2.97
CA GLN A 227 17.26 -20.31 3.17
C GLN A 227 16.05 -20.93 2.46
N MET A 228 16.24 -21.43 1.24
CA MET A 228 15.21 -22.16 0.48
C MET A 228 14.81 -23.47 1.16
N GLN A 229 15.79 -24.29 1.59
CA GLN A 229 15.51 -25.55 2.30
C GLN A 229 14.72 -25.32 3.58
N LEU A 230 15.07 -24.27 4.35
CA LEU A 230 14.30 -23.87 5.53
C LEU A 230 12.86 -23.51 5.15
N TYR A 231 12.67 -22.66 4.13
CA TYR A 231 11.33 -22.25 3.72
C TYR A 231 10.44 -23.43 3.32
N GLU A 232 10.95 -24.37 2.51
CA GLU A 232 10.19 -25.56 2.12
C GLU A 232 9.89 -26.48 3.31
N ALA A 233 10.83 -26.66 4.23
CA ALA A 233 10.62 -27.46 5.43
C ALA A 233 9.55 -26.84 6.35
N LEU A 234 9.59 -25.52 6.57
CA LEU A 234 8.58 -24.82 7.35
C LEU A 234 7.21 -24.85 6.64
N LYS A 235 7.18 -24.69 5.32
CA LYS A 235 5.94 -24.82 4.55
C LYS A 235 5.33 -26.20 4.71
N ALA A 236 6.13 -27.26 4.60
CA ALA A 236 5.67 -28.63 4.80
C ALA A 236 5.16 -28.88 6.23
N ALA A 237 5.81 -28.29 7.24
CA ALA A 237 5.47 -28.49 8.64
C ALA A 237 4.24 -27.69 9.11
N PHE A 238 3.99 -26.50 8.55
CA PHE A 238 3.02 -25.55 9.12
C PHE A 238 1.83 -25.19 8.22
N THR A 239 1.86 -25.55 6.92
CA THR A 239 0.68 -25.36 6.05
C THR A 239 -0.49 -26.24 6.54
N GLY A 240 -1.68 -25.67 6.68
CA GLY A 240 -2.87 -26.35 7.21
C GLY A 240 -2.92 -26.43 8.74
N THR A 241 -2.02 -25.76 9.46
CA THR A 241 -1.96 -25.73 10.93
C THR A 241 -2.36 -24.38 11.50
N GLU A 242 -2.49 -24.27 12.82
CA GLU A 242 -2.75 -23.02 13.54
C GLU A 242 -1.65 -21.95 13.40
N LEU A 243 -0.48 -22.32 12.86
CA LEU A 243 0.65 -21.43 12.60
C LEU A 243 0.82 -21.03 11.13
N GLU A 244 -0.07 -21.47 10.23
CA GLU A 244 0.00 -21.13 8.80
C GLU A 244 -0.08 -19.61 8.58
N GLU A 245 -0.87 -18.89 9.38
CA GLU A 245 -0.96 -17.44 9.29
C GLU A 245 0.40 -16.77 9.52
N GLY A 246 1.12 -17.19 10.57
CA GLY A 246 2.46 -16.73 10.90
C GLY A 246 3.44 -16.96 9.76
N LEU A 247 3.47 -18.18 9.23
CA LEU A 247 4.30 -18.55 8.08
C LEU A 247 4.04 -17.62 6.88
N ARG A 248 2.76 -17.42 6.53
CA ARG A 248 2.38 -16.61 5.35
C ARG A 248 2.54 -15.12 5.58
N ARG A 249 2.31 -14.62 6.80
CA ARG A 249 2.26 -13.18 7.09
C ARG A 249 3.51 -12.61 7.72
N ASN A 250 4.14 -13.28 8.68
CA ASN A 250 5.08 -12.63 9.59
C ASN A 250 6.50 -13.22 9.61
N TRP A 251 6.65 -14.53 9.35
CA TRP A 251 7.93 -15.23 9.55
C TRP A 251 9.02 -14.81 8.55
N PHE A 252 8.61 -14.42 7.34
CA PHE A 252 9.51 -14.02 6.25
C PHE A 252 9.28 -12.55 5.84
N ASP A 253 8.98 -11.68 6.80
CA ASP A 253 8.72 -10.26 6.53
C ASP A 253 9.87 -9.57 5.81
N GLU A 254 11.12 -9.97 6.07
CA GLU A 254 12.31 -9.41 5.42
C GLU A 254 12.27 -9.48 3.88
N PHE A 255 11.51 -10.43 3.33
CA PHE A 255 11.38 -10.62 1.88
C PHE A 255 10.23 -9.82 1.28
N LYS A 256 9.41 -9.12 2.06
CA LYS A 256 8.17 -8.47 1.60
C LYS A 256 8.32 -6.95 1.45
N PRO A 257 7.48 -6.30 0.62
CA PRO A 257 7.51 -4.84 0.39
C PRO A 257 7.39 -3.97 1.63
N SER A 258 6.80 -4.49 2.71
CA SER A 258 6.69 -3.79 3.99
C SER A 258 8.04 -3.59 4.70
N TYR A 259 9.09 -4.29 4.26
CA TYR A 259 10.41 -4.26 4.88
C TYR A 259 11.40 -3.38 4.11
N CYS A 260 12.34 -2.76 4.83
CA CYS A 260 13.26 -1.76 4.26
C CYS A 260 14.17 -2.30 3.14
N THR A 261 14.43 -3.61 3.15
CA THR A 261 15.21 -4.35 2.15
C THR A 261 14.57 -4.31 0.77
N ASN A 262 13.28 -4.00 0.69
CA ASN A 262 12.49 -3.89 -0.53
C ASN A 262 12.03 -2.43 -0.77
N ALA A 263 12.64 -1.44 -0.11
CA ALA A 263 12.40 -0.05 -0.45
C ALA A 263 13.10 0.29 -1.76
N PHE A 264 12.50 1.16 -2.57
CA PHE A 264 13.17 1.71 -3.75
C PHE A 264 14.48 2.39 -3.35
N ASN A 265 14.41 3.36 -2.43
CA ASN A 265 15.55 3.95 -1.73
C ASN A 265 15.30 3.91 -0.22
N CYS A 266 16.02 3.05 0.52
CA CYS A 266 15.81 2.99 1.97
C CYS A 266 16.34 4.24 2.72
N GLY A 267 17.26 4.99 2.12
CA GLY A 267 17.86 6.18 2.71
C GLY A 267 16.96 7.41 2.76
N GLU A 268 15.75 7.32 2.19
CA GLU A 268 14.71 8.36 2.27
C GLU A 268 13.76 8.16 3.47
N ARG A 269 13.84 7.00 4.14
CA ARG A 269 12.80 6.60 5.11
C ARG A 269 13.34 6.03 6.41
N PHE A 270 14.49 5.35 6.40
CA PHE A 270 15.00 4.60 7.56
C PHE A 270 16.31 5.22 8.06
N TYR A 271 16.33 5.52 9.36
CA TYR A 271 17.45 6.20 10.01
C TYR A 271 17.71 5.54 11.36
N LEU A 272 18.97 5.24 11.63
CA LEU A 272 19.45 4.76 12.91
C LEU A 272 20.20 5.89 13.61
N LEU A 273 19.71 6.34 14.75
CA LEU A 273 20.33 7.37 15.58
C LEU A 273 21.05 6.72 16.77
N GLN A 274 22.26 7.16 17.10
CA GLN A 274 23.00 6.73 18.29
C GLN A 274 22.95 7.78 19.41
N SER A 275 23.30 7.38 20.64
CA SER A 275 23.34 8.25 21.83
C SER A 275 24.25 9.48 21.66
N ASP A 276 25.31 9.37 20.88
CA ASP A 276 26.27 10.43 20.57
C ASP A 276 25.82 11.37 19.44
N GLY A 277 24.64 11.13 18.87
CA GLY A 277 24.06 11.91 17.77
C GLY A 277 24.40 11.40 16.38
N SER A 278 25.31 10.42 16.24
CA SER A 278 25.64 9.83 14.94
C SER A 278 24.41 9.17 14.31
N VAL A 279 24.20 9.42 13.02
CA VAL A 279 23.11 8.87 12.22
C VAL A 279 23.67 7.93 11.16
N TYR A 280 23.10 6.73 11.06
CA TYR A 280 23.42 5.71 10.07
C TYR A 280 22.15 5.24 9.34
N SER A 281 22.31 4.48 8.26
CA SER A 281 21.20 3.95 7.48
C SER A 281 20.28 2.98 8.26
N CYS A 282 20.85 1.99 8.93
CA CYS A 282 20.14 0.96 9.67
C CYS A 282 21.12 0.11 10.50
N VAL A 283 20.62 -0.93 11.17
CA VAL A 283 21.44 -1.89 11.92
C VAL A 283 22.50 -2.59 11.06
N ARG A 284 22.27 -2.80 9.76
CA ARG A 284 23.28 -3.41 8.87
C ARG A 284 24.41 -2.45 8.50
N GLY A 285 24.08 -1.17 8.35
CA GLY A 285 25.03 -0.11 7.99
C GLY A 285 25.69 0.57 9.19
N GLN A 286 25.28 0.23 10.41
CA GLN A 286 25.79 0.84 11.64
C GLN A 286 27.28 0.59 11.79
N GLY A 287 28.05 1.66 12.02
CA GLY A 287 29.51 1.58 12.14
C GLY A 287 30.27 1.47 10.81
N ILE A 288 29.57 1.57 9.66
CA ILE A 288 30.19 1.58 8.33
C ILE A 288 30.08 2.98 7.74
N GLU A 289 31.21 3.61 7.43
CA GLU A 289 31.26 5.02 6.99
C GLU A 289 30.46 5.29 5.69
N ALA A 290 30.46 4.33 4.76
CA ALA A 290 29.64 4.39 3.55
C ALA A 290 28.13 4.55 3.84
N PHE A 291 27.69 4.22 5.06
CA PHE A 291 26.30 4.28 5.51
C PHE A 291 26.06 5.26 6.67
N ARG A 292 27.05 6.09 7.04
CA ARG A 292 26.89 7.20 7.99
C ARG A 292 26.24 8.40 7.31
N TYR A 293 25.09 8.86 7.80
CA TYR A 293 24.35 9.99 7.20
C TYR A 293 24.72 11.35 7.80
N GLY A 294 25.29 11.39 8.99
CA GLY A 294 25.73 12.63 9.64
C GLY A 294 25.69 12.53 11.16
N ASN A 295 25.64 13.66 11.84
CA ASN A 295 25.41 13.78 13.27
C ASN A 295 24.39 14.90 13.56
N VAL A 296 23.33 14.59 14.31
CA VAL A 296 22.25 15.56 14.62
C VAL A 296 22.69 16.79 15.42
N PHE A 297 23.86 16.75 16.06
CA PHE A 297 24.43 17.88 16.79
C PHE A 297 25.37 18.74 15.95
N GLU A 298 25.86 18.22 14.83
CA GLU A 298 26.90 18.85 14.00
C GLU A 298 26.33 19.33 12.66
N ASP A 299 25.37 18.58 12.11
CA ASP A 299 24.83 18.78 10.77
C ASP A 299 23.35 19.24 10.82
N PRO A 300 22.92 20.13 9.91
CA PRO A 300 21.50 20.43 9.72
C PRO A 300 20.69 19.18 9.37
N MET A 301 19.46 19.06 9.90
CA MET A 301 18.63 17.88 9.69
C MET A 301 18.36 17.59 8.20
N LEU A 302 18.08 18.63 7.39
CA LEU A 302 17.84 18.47 5.95
C LEU A 302 19.07 17.87 5.23
N ASP A 303 20.28 18.27 5.61
CA ASP A 303 21.52 17.74 5.03
C ASP A 303 21.69 16.26 5.38
N ILE A 304 21.35 15.83 6.61
CA ILE A 304 21.36 14.42 7.01
C ILE A 304 20.38 13.60 6.15
N LEU A 305 19.18 14.13 5.90
CA LEU A 305 18.16 13.46 5.10
C LEU A 305 18.61 13.28 3.63
N ASP A 306 19.08 14.37 3.02
CA ASP A 306 19.58 14.38 1.64
C ASP A 306 20.81 13.48 1.47
N ASN A 307 21.72 13.53 2.45
CA ASN A 307 22.89 12.66 2.48
C ASN A 307 22.50 11.18 2.58
N GLY A 308 21.46 10.86 3.36
CA GLY A 308 20.90 9.51 3.45
C GLY A 308 20.40 8.98 2.12
N ALA A 309 19.53 9.74 1.45
CA ALA A 309 19.00 9.40 0.13
C ALA A 309 20.11 9.26 -0.91
N ARG A 310 21.09 10.17 -0.91
CA ARG A 310 22.22 10.18 -1.83
C ARG A 310 23.16 8.99 -1.61
N LYS A 311 23.61 8.73 -0.38
CA LYS A 311 24.54 7.63 -0.08
C LYS A 311 23.96 6.29 -0.49
N ILE A 312 22.69 6.00 -0.17
CA ILE A 312 22.05 4.74 -0.57
C ILE A 312 21.94 4.61 -2.10
N ARG A 313 21.47 5.66 -2.78
CA ARG A 313 21.40 5.66 -4.25
C ARG A 313 22.77 5.40 -4.89
N LEU A 314 23.83 6.03 -4.39
CA LEU A 314 25.19 5.81 -4.88
C LEU A 314 25.64 4.35 -4.72
N ILE A 315 25.32 3.70 -3.60
CA ILE A 315 25.63 2.27 -3.39
C ILE A 315 24.88 1.40 -4.41
N HIS A 316 23.59 1.65 -4.64
CA HIS A 316 22.85 0.94 -5.70
C HIS A 316 23.55 1.12 -7.06
N GLN A 317 23.92 2.36 -7.41
CA GLN A 317 24.59 2.68 -8.68
C GLN A 317 25.94 2.00 -8.85
N GLN A 318 26.78 2.00 -7.81
CA GLN A 318 28.12 1.39 -7.82
C GLN A 318 28.08 -0.11 -8.13
N HIS A 319 27.04 -0.82 -7.69
CA HIS A 319 26.89 -2.26 -7.94
C HIS A 319 26.07 -2.59 -9.19
N GLY A 320 25.64 -1.57 -9.95
CA GLY A 320 24.94 -1.73 -11.21
C GLY A 320 23.55 -2.36 -11.11
N PHE A 321 22.98 -2.68 -12.27
CA PHE A 321 21.65 -3.27 -12.40
C PHE A 321 21.72 -4.62 -13.11
N ASP A 322 21.66 -5.70 -12.34
CA ASP A 322 21.83 -7.07 -12.85
C ASP A 322 20.72 -7.48 -13.84
N GLY A 323 21.10 -8.14 -14.94
CA GLY A 323 20.18 -8.56 -16.01
C GLY A 323 19.05 -9.51 -15.55
N ALA A 324 19.28 -10.32 -14.52
CA ALA A 324 18.24 -11.17 -13.94
C ALA A 324 17.20 -10.38 -13.13
N CYS A 325 17.56 -9.16 -12.68
CA CYS A 325 16.63 -8.21 -12.07
C CYS A 325 15.89 -7.40 -13.15
N GLN A 326 16.58 -7.00 -14.23
CA GLN A 326 16.01 -6.27 -15.37
C GLN A 326 14.86 -7.03 -16.06
N SER A 327 14.87 -8.36 -16.01
CA SER A 327 13.85 -9.24 -16.57
C SER A 327 12.89 -9.82 -15.53
N CYS A 328 13.01 -9.44 -14.25
CA CYS A 328 12.22 -10.02 -13.18
C CYS A 328 10.80 -9.44 -13.10
N SER A 329 9.78 -10.29 -13.12
CA SER A 329 8.37 -9.94 -12.92
C SER A 329 8.06 -9.28 -11.57
N HIS A 330 8.93 -9.43 -10.57
CA HIS A 330 8.76 -8.88 -9.22
C HIS A 330 9.73 -7.71 -8.92
N LEU A 331 10.36 -7.12 -9.94
CA LEU A 331 11.27 -5.99 -9.75
C LEU A 331 10.61 -4.81 -9.00
N SER A 332 9.33 -4.52 -9.29
CA SER A 332 8.57 -3.46 -8.61
C SER A 332 8.20 -3.77 -7.16
N THR A 333 8.51 -4.96 -6.70
CA THR A 333 8.21 -5.46 -5.34
C THR A 333 9.49 -5.48 -4.53
N CYS A 334 10.59 -5.97 -5.11
CA CYS A 334 11.87 -6.16 -4.41
C CYS A 334 12.87 -5.01 -4.63
N HIS A 335 12.78 -4.27 -5.74
CA HIS A 335 13.67 -3.16 -6.09
C HIS A 335 15.17 -3.48 -5.98
N THR A 336 15.55 -4.71 -6.28
CA THR A 336 16.93 -5.24 -6.24
C THR A 336 17.53 -5.50 -4.85
N GLY A 337 16.76 -5.34 -3.78
CA GLY A 337 17.14 -5.74 -2.42
C GLY A 337 18.02 -4.74 -1.66
N CYS A 338 18.58 -5.19 -0.52
CA CYS A 338 19.30 -4.33 0.42
C CYS A 338 20.64 -3.79 -0.11
N PRO A 339 20.88 -2.46 -0.10
CA PRO A 339 22.15 -1.86 -0.53
C PRO A 339 23.35 -2.24 0.34
N VAL A 340 23.15 -2.43 1.65
CA VAL A 340 24.24 -2.85 2.56
C VAL A 340 24.74 -4.25 2.21
N VAL A 341 23.82 -5.17 1.88
CA VAL A 341 24.18 -6.53 1.46
C VAL A 341 24.92 -6.51 0.12
N LYS A 342 24.51 -5.66 -0.83
CA LYS A 342 25.24 -5.47 -2.10
C LYS A 342 26.67 -4.97 -1.87
N TYR A 343 26.83 -3.99 -0.99
CA TYR A 343 28.12 -3.44 -0.59
C TYR A 343 29.03 -4.49 0.05
N GLN A 344 28.52 -5.24 1.02
CA GLN A 344 29.31 -6.26 1.71
C GLN A 344 29.70 -7.43 0.80
N ASN A 345 28.81 -7.83 -0.11
CA ASN A 345 29.05 -8.96 -1.00
C ASN A 345 29.71 -8.57 -2.33
N GLN A 346 29.92 -7.28 -2.58
CA GLN A 346 30.42 -6.74 -3.85
C GLN A 346 29.62 -7.28 -5.06
N ASN A 347 28.29 -7.31 -4.94
CA ASN A 347 27.41 -7.93 -5.93
C ASN A 347 26.18 -7.05 -6.23
N GLY A 348 25.80 -6.93 -7.50
CA GLY A 348 24.59 -6.23 -7.95
C GLY A 348 23.28 -6.86 -7.48
N ARG A 349 23.32 -8.11 -7.00
CA ARG A 349 22.19 -8.86 -6.44
C ARG A 349 22.25 -8.97 -4.93
N SER A 350 21.10 -8.83 -4.28
CA SER A 350 20.93 -9.26 -2.89
C SER A 350 20.93 -10.79 -2.78
N LEU A 351 21.55 -11.33 -1.72
CA LEU A 351 21.62 -12.76 -1.40
C LEU A 351 20.23 -13.43 -1.30
N HIS A 352 19.21 -12.63 -1.00
CA HIS A 352 17.84 -13.06 -0.71
C HIS A 352 16.95 -13.28 -1.95
N LEU A 353 17.49 -13.11 -3.16
CA LEU A 353 16.68 -13.03 -4.38
C LEU A 353 15.99 -14.35 -4.78
N ARG A 354 16.60 -15.52 -4.53
CA ARG A 354 15.96 -16.81 -4.83
C ARG A 354 14.83 -17.14 -3.83
N PRO A 355 15.05 -17.10 -2.50
CA PRO A 355 13.98 -17.26 -1.53
C PRO A 355 12.81 -16.29 -1.72
N ALA A 356 13.10 -15.01 -2.00
CA ALA A 356 12.07 -14.01 -2.28
C ALA A 356 11.12 -14.44 -3.41
N LYS A 357 11.67 -14.91 -4.54
CA LYS A 357 10.86 -15.33 -5.70
C LYS A 357 9.91 -16.47 -5.38
N THR A 358 10.35 -17.49 -4.63
CA THR A 358 9.48 -18.60 -4.24
C THR A 358 8.39 -18.13 -3.28
N ILE A 359 8.74 -17.32 -2.27
CA ILE A 359 7.76 -16.73 -1.35
C ILE A 359 6.70 -15.92 -2.12
N TYR A 360 7.10 -15.18 -3.17
CA TYR A 360 6.16 -14.41 -4.00
C TYR A 360 5.25 -15.31 -4.82
N ALA A 361 5.80 -16.37 -5.43
CA ALA A 361 5.04 -17.34 -6.21
C ALA A 361 4.00 -18.09 -5.36
N ASP A 362 4.30 -18.36 -4.09
CA ASP A 362 3.38 -18.98 -3.14
C ASP A 362 2.29 -18.03 -2.59
N ASN A 363 2.42 -16.71 -2.85
CA ASN A 363 1.50 -15.68 -2.37
C ASN A 363 1.05 -14.74 -3.50
N PRO A 364 0.52 -15.24 -4.63
CA PRO A 364 0.30 -14.46 -5.84
C PRO A 364 -0.77 -13.37 -5.69
N GLN A 365 -1.70 -13.53 -4.73
CA GLN A 365 -2.72 -12.50 -4.43
C GLN A 365 -2.11 -11.29 -3.70
N LEU A 366 -1.13 -11.53 -2.82
CA LEU A 366 -0.47 -10.47 -2.05
C LEU A 366 0.72 -9.87 -2.81
N LEU A 367 1.42 -10.70 -3.59
CA LEU A 367 2.69 -10.36 -4.24
C LEU A 367 2.66 -10.75 -5.73
N PRO A 368 1.71 -10.21 -6.53
CA PRO A 368 1.55 -10.59 -7.92
C PRO A 368 2.76 -10.23 -8.77
N GLY A 369 3.14 -11.12 -9.68
CA GLY A 369 4.12 -10.81 -10.73
C GLY A 369 3.52 -9.89 -11.79
N ARG A 370 4.30 -8.96 -12.31
CA ARG A 370 3.87 -8.11 -13.43
C ARG A 370 3.91 -8.87 -14.76
N ALA A 371 2.91 -8.59 -15.61
CA ALA A 371 2.92 -9.01 -17.01
C ALA A 371 4.16 -8.45 -17.76
N PRO A 372 4.67 -9.15 -18.79
CA PRO A 372 5.95 -8.81 -19.44
C PRO A 372 6.08 -7.36 -19.94
N HIS A 373 5.00 -6.75 -20.44
CA HIS A 373 5.04 -5.35 -20.89
C HIS A 373 5.20 -4.37 -19.70
N ARG A 374 4.40 -4.52 -18.64
CA ARG A 374 4.53 -3.69 -17.42
C ARG A 374 5.85 -3.91 -16.70
N GLN A 375 6.40 -5.10 -16.80
CA GLN A 375 7.70 -5.46 -16.25
C GLN A 375 8.83 -4.70 -16.98
N ARG A 376 8.81 -4.66 -18.32
CA ARG A 376 9.76 -3.88 -19.13
C ARG A 376 9.64 -2.38 -18.92
N ASP A 377 8.40 -1.85 -18.89
CA ASP A 377 8.13 -0.44 -18.60
C ASP A 377 8.74 -0.07 -17.22
N TYR A 378 8.50 -0.90 -16.20
CA TYR A 378 9.05 -0.66 -14.86
C TYR A 378 10.57 -0.79 -14.80
N ALA A 379 11.17 -1.76 -15.50
CA ALA A 379 12.63 -1.90 -15.55
C ALA A 379 13.30 -0.69 -16.20
N THR A 380 12.68 -0.13 -17.24
CA THR A 380 13.14 1.10 -17.89
C THR A 380 13.09 2.28 -16.93
N GLN A 381 11.95 2.48 -16.26
CA GLN A 381 11.79 3.54 -15.26
C GLN A 381 12.79 3.37 -14.10
N HIS A 382 12.93 2.16 -13.56
CA HIS A 382 13.90 1.87 -12.50
C HIS A 382 15.34 2.17 -12.94
N THR A 383 15.68 1.88 -14.19
CA THR A 383 17.00 2.23 -14.75
C THR A 383 17.17 3.74 -14.80
N GLN A 384 16.18 4.49 -15.28
CA GLN A 384 16.26 5.96 -15.38
C GLN A 384 16.41 6.61 -14.00
N ASP A 385 15.61 6.17 -13.03
CA ASP A 385 15.54 6.80 -11.70
C ASP A 385 16.71 6.39 -10.79
N MET A 386 17.10 5.11 -10.79
CA MET A 386 18.17 4.60 -9.92
C MET A 386 19.54 4.56 -10.59
N HIS A 387 19.60 4.27 -11.89
CA HIS A 387 20.83 4.05 -12.65
C HIS A 387 20.91 4.94 -13.90
N PRO A 388 20.81 6.28 -13.78
CA PRO A 388 20.71 7.17 -14.93
C PRO A 388 21.89 7.02 -15.90
N SER A 389 23.10 6.75 -15.41
CA SER A 389 24.27 6.45 -16.25
C SER A 389 24.09 5.22 -17.14
N LEU A 390 23.42 4.17 -16.65
CA LEU A 390 23.08 2.99 -17.45
C LEU A 390 21.96 3.30 -18.46
N ALA A 391 21.01 4.16 -18.10
CA ALA A 391 19.96 4.61 -19.01
C ALA A 391 20.55 5.42 -20.18
N PHE A 392 21.55 6.27 -19.94
CA PHE A 392 22.26 7.00 -21.00
C PHE A 392 23.16 6.09 -21.86
N ALA A 393 23.82 5.10 -21.26
CA ALA A 393 24.71 4.18 -21.98
C ALA A 393 23.93 3.20 -22.87
N ASN A 394 22.75 2.76 -22.42
CA ASN A 394 21.87 1.93 -23.21
C ASN A 394 21.02 2.83 -24.11
N ASN A 395 21.38 2.92 -25.40
CA ASN A 395 20.51 3.39 -26.49
C ASN A 395 19.33 2.42 -26.70
N ALA A 396 18.60 2.07 -25.65
CA ALA A 396 17.36 1.32 -25.78
C ALA A 396 16.38 2.22 -26.52
N GLN A 397 16.15 1.90 -27.80
CA GLN A 397 15.11 2.57 -28.57
C GLN A 397 13.81 2.50 -27.75
N PRO A 398 13.13 3.63 -27.51
CA PRO A 398 11.88 3.62 -26.77
C PRO A 398 10.92 2.65 -27.46
N ASP A 399 10.26 1.81 -26.66
CA ASP A 399 9.20 0.92 -27.12
C ASP A 399 8.19 1.79 -27.90
N THR A 400 8.16 1.63 -29.22
CA THR A 400 7.36 2.45 -30.14
C THR A 400 5.88 2.06 -30.12
N THR A 401 5.41 1.50 -29.00
CA THR A 401 3.98 1.41 -28.75
C THR A 401 3.44 2.84 -28.69
N LYS A 402 2.88 3.29 -29.82
CA LYS A 402 2.20 4.57 -30.01
C LYS A 402 1.01 4.64 -29.05
N ARG A 403 1.27 4.97 -27.78
CA ARG A 403 0.25 5.23 -26.79
C ARG A 403 -0.21 6.67 -26.94
N LEU A 404 -1.52 6.88 -26.93
CA LEU A 404 -2.09 8.21 -26.79
C LEU A 404 -1.67 8.77 -25.43
N LEU A 405 -0.91 9.86 -25.43
CA LEU A 405 -0.67 10.66 -24.24
C LEU A 405 -1.82 11.65 -24.11
N LEU A 406 -2.67 11.45 -23.11
CA LEU A 406 -3.71 12.42 -22.79
C LEU A 406 -3.04 13.64 -22.13
N PRO A 407 -3.44 14.86 -22.47
CA PRO A 407 -2.89 16.06 -21.83
C PRO A 407 -3.28 16.10 -20.35
N ASN A 408 -2.37 16.65 -19.53
CA ASN A 408 -2.50 16.64 -18.06
C ASN A 408 -3.72 17.44 -17.57
N ASP A 409 -4.21 18.37 -18.38
CA ASP A 409 -5.34 19.24 -18.06
C ASP A 409 -6.70 18.54 -18.15
N LEU A 410 -6.77 17.32 -18.70
CA LEU A 410 -8.00 16.51 -18.72
C LEU A 410 -8.55 16.25 -17.31
N GLY A 411 -7.67 16.18 -16.30
CA GLY A 411 -8.03 15.97 -14.90
C GLY A 411 -8.26 17.24 -14.08
N GLU A 412 -8.10 18.42 -14.66
CA GLU A 412 -8.36 19.69 -13.96
C GLU A 412 -9.85 19.87 -13.68
N GLU A 413 -10.20 20.36 -12.49
CA GLU A 413 -11.58 20.52 -12.03
C GLU A 413 -12.45 21.31 -13.02
N LYS A 414 -11.89 22.38 -13.61
CA LYS A 414 -12.57 23.23 -14.61
C LYS A 414 -12.98 22.48 -15.89
N ASN A 415 -12.30 21.38 -16.21
CA ASN A 415 -12.52 20.59 -17.42
C ASN A 415 -13.43 19.38 -17.16
N THR A 416 -13.91 19.17 -15.94
CA THR A 416 -14.84 18.09 -15.59
C THR A 416 -16.24 18.34 -16.16
N LEU A 417 -16.99 17.27 -16.42
CA LEU A 417 -18.37 17.35 -16.91
C LEU A 417 -19.26 18.17 -15.96
N GLN A 418 -19.10 18.01 -14.65
CA GLN A 418 -19.83 18.75 -13.63
C GLN A 418 -19.56 20.25 -13.70
N ALA A 419 -18.29 20.66 -13.82
CA ALA A 419 -17.93 22.07 -13.98
C ALA A 419 -18.49 22.66 -15.28
N MET A 420 -18.44 21.90 -16.38
CA MET A 420 -19.01 22.33 -17.67
C MET A 420 -20.53 22.45 -17.63
N ILE A 421 -21.24 21.55 -16.93
CA ILE A 421 -22.68 21.66 -16.70
C ILE A 421 -22.98 22.90 -15.86
N ALA A 422 -22.24 23.12 -14.77
CA ALA A 422 -22.45 24.29 -13.91
C ALA A 422 -22.26 25.62 -14.66
N ALA A 423 -21.35 25.68 -15.64
CA ALA A 423 -21.07 26.88 -16.42
C ALA A 423 -22.04 27.13 -17.61
N ASP A 424 -22.96 26.22 -17.91
CA ASP A 424 -23.77 26.26 -19.14
C ASP A 424 -25.25 25.95 -18.84
N THR A 425 -26.10 26.98 -18.90
CA THR A 425 -27.54 26.88 -18.56
C THR A 425 -28.30 25.88 -19.41
N THR A 426 -27.90 25.69 -20.68
CA THR A 426 -28.51 24.68 -21.55
C THR A 426 -28.09 23.28 -21.13
N LEU A 427 -26.83 23.08 -20.73
CA LEU A 427 -26.40 21.80 -20.15
C LEU A 427 -27.07 21.51 -18.81
N GLN A 428 -27.29 22.53 -17.97
CA GLN A 428 -28.07 22.35 -16.73
C GLN A 428 -29.47 21.81 -17.03
N SER A 429 -30.12 22.32 -18.08
CA SER A 429 -31.42 21.82 -18.55
C SER A 429 -31.30 20.39 -19.10
N LEU A 430 -30.28 20.12 -19.92
CA LEU A 430 -30.02 18.81 -20.53
C LEU A 430 -29.74 17.71 -19.50
N PHE A 431 -29.06 18.03 -18.40
CA PHE A 431 -28.67 17.08 -17.35
C PHE A 431 -29.54 17.16 -16.09
N SER A 432 -30.59 17.98 -16.10
CA SER A 432 -31.51 18.12 -14.97
C SER A 432 -32.12 16.77 -14.60
N ASP A 433 -32.00 16.41 -13.33
CA ASP A 433 -32.46 15.13 -12.77
C ASP A 433 -33.95 15.11 -12.41
N SER A 434 -34.63 16.24 -12.59
CA SER A 434 -36.07 16.42 -12.44
C SER A 434 -36.76 16.80 -13.76
N ALA A 435 -36.03 16.76 -14.88
CA ALA A 435 -36.54 17.17 -16.19
C ALA A 435 -37.60 16.18 -16.72
N PHE A 436 -37.38 14.90 -16.48
CA PHE A 436 -38.22 13.81 -16.96
C PHE A 436 -38.51 12.85 -15.82
N ILE A 437 -39.76 12.41 -15.69
CA ILE A 437 -40.20 11.47 -14.67
C ILE A 437 -41.02 10.39 -15.35
N VAL A 438 -40.66 9.12 -15.15
CA VAL A 438 -41.50 8.00 -15.56
C VAL A 438 -42.39 7.62 -14.40
N GLU A 439 -43.70 7.57 -14.65
CA GLU A 439 -44.70 7.05 -13.74
C GLU A 439 -45.08 5.63 -14.18
N LEU A 440 -44.91 4.70 -13.26
CA LEU A 440 -45.38 3.32 -13.31
C LEU A 440 -46.52 3.17 -12.29
N THR A 441 -47.26 2.06 -12.33
CA THR A 441 -48.44 1.80 -11.48
C THR A 441 -48.28 2.20 -10.01
N ASP A 442 -47.13 1.89 -9.41
CA ASP A 442 -46.87 2.10 -7.97
C ASP A 442 -45.64 2.99 -7.68
N GLU A 443 -45.00 3.58 -8.69
CA GLU A 443 -43.71 4.27 -8.52
C GLU A 443 -43.52 5.45 -9.47
N GLN A 444 -42.85 6.50 -8.97
CA GLN A 444 -42.39 7.64 -9.76
C GLN A 444 -40.88 7.67 -9.81
N LEU A 445 -40.33 7.71 -11.01
CA LEU A 445 -38.91 7.54 -11.29
C LEU A 445 -38.36 8.77 -12.02
N PRO A 446 -37.73 9.71 -11.29
CA PRO A 446 -36.98 10.79 -11.91
C PRO A 446 -35.84 10.22 -12.74
N LEU A 447 -35.85 10.52 -14.04
CA LEU A 447 -34.84 10.02 -14.95
C LEU A 447 -33.57 10.89 -14.86
N ARG A 448 -32.44 10.21 -14.74
CA ARG A 448 -31.12 10.83 -14.67
C ARG A 448 -30.25 10.37 -15.83
N SER A 449 -29.29 11.20 -16.22
CA SER A 449 -28.24 10.77 -17.14
C SER A 449 -27.46 9.60 -16.57
N GLN A 450 -27.25 8.55 -17.36
CA GLN A 450 -26.39 7.41 -16.98
C GLN A 450 -24.96 7.82 -16.61
N LEU A 451 -24.49 8.99 -17.09
CA LEU A 451 -23.15 9.51 -16.78
C LEU A 451 -23.05 10.09 -15.36
N LEU A 452 -24.18 10.42 -14.73
CA LEU A 452 -24.24 11.07 -13.41
C LEU A 452 -24.92 10.19 -12.35
N LYS A 453 -25.36 8.97 -12.71
CA LYS A 453 -25.99 8.04 -11.77
C LYS A 453 -24.93 7.43 -10.83
N PRO A 454 -25.08 7.56 -9.49
CA PRO A 454 -24.18 6.86 -8.55
C PRO A 454 -24.48 5.36 -8.47
N ARG A 455 -25.67 4.93 -8.89
CA ARG A 455 -26.13 3.54 -8.90
C ARG A 455 -26.98 3.26 -10.14
N ARG A 456 -26.81 2.07 -10.71
CA ARG A 456 -27.63 1.57 -11.82
C ARG A 456 -28.92 0.97 -11.29
N THR A 457 -30.07 1.36 -11.84
CA THR A 457 -31.40 0.84 -11.50
C THR A 457 -32.01 0.17 -12.71
N GLN A 458 -32.67 -0.98 -12.50
CA GLN A 458 -33.28 -1.79 -13.55
C GLN A 458 -34.67 -2.21 -13.09
N HIS A 459 -35.63 -2.07 -13.99
CA HIS A 459 -37.03 -2.39 -13.72
C HIS A 459 -37.47 -3.59 -14.56
N THR A 460 -38.65 -4.14 -14.27
CA THR A 460 -39.25 -5.19 -15.08
C THR A 460 -40.66 -4.75 -15.44
N LEU A 461 -40.97 -4.77 -16.74
CA LEU A 461 -42.31 -4.50 -17.28
C LEU A 461 -42.94 -5.79 -17.80
N VAL A 462 -44.26 -5.89 -17.68
CA VAL A 462 -45.12 -6.92 -18.27
C VAL A 462 -46.13 -6.30 -19.25
N PRO A 463 -46.70 -7.08 -20.18
CA PRO A 463 -47.75 -6.60 -21.08
C PRO A 463 -48.92 -5.97 -20.30
N GLY A 464 -49.27 -4.73 -20.67
CA GLY A 464 -50.35 -3.99 -20.04
C GLY A 464 -49.92 -3.03 -18.92
N ASP A 465 -48.65 -3.01 -18.53
CA ASP A 465 -48.16 -2.03 -17.55
C ASP A 465 -48.29 -0.59 -18.11
N PRO A 466 -48.91 0.34 -17.35
CA PRO A 466 -48.94 1.74 -17.70
C PRO A 466 -47.54 2.37 -17.56
N VAL A 467 -47.09 3.07 -18.59
CA VAL A 467 -45.81 3.80 -18.60
C VAL A 467 -46.07 5.22 -19.07
N LEU A 468 -46.32 6.12 -18.13
CA LEU A 468 -46.50 7.54 -18.42
C LEU A 468 -45.17 8.26 -18.27
N LEU A 469 -44.84 9.12 -19.24
CA LEU A 469 -43.68 9.99 -19.16
C LEU A 469 -44.15 11.43 -18.95
N HIS A 470 -43.68 12.01 -17.85
CA HIS A 470 -43.86 13.42 -17.53
C HIS A 470 -42.58 14.19 -17.84
N LEU A 471 -42.73 15.41 -18.35
CA LEU A 471 -41.61 16.31 -18.64
C LEU A 471 -41.94 17.74 -18.23
N ARG A 472 -40.93 18.46 -17.73
CA ARG A 472 -41.08 19.87 -17.34
C ARG A 472 -41.15 20.76 -18.59
N GLN A 473 -42.04 21.74 -18.60
CA GLN A 473 -42.34 22.54 -19.80
C GLN A 473 -41.17 23.43 -20.26
N ASP A 474 -40.37 23.94 -19.34
CA ASP A 474 -39.16 24.74 -19.61
C ASP A 474 -38.09 23.96 -20.40
N VAL A 475 -38.01 22.64 -20.25
CA VAL A 475 -37.07 21.77 -20.97
C VAL A 475 -37.33 21.79 -22.48
N LEU A 476 -38.58 22.01 -22.91
CA LEU A 476 -38.92 22.18 -24.32
C LEU A 476 -38.57 23.58 -24.85
N GLN A 477 -38.38 24.56 -23.98
CA GLN A 477 -37.96 25.91 -24.33
C GLN A 477 -36.42 26.04 -24.34
N ALA A 478 -35.73 25.16 -23.61
CA ALA A 478 -34.27 25.16 -23.53
C ALA A 478 -33.61 25.00 -24.90
N ASN A 479 -32.79 25.98 -25.30
CA ASN A 479 -32.13 26.07 -26.60
C ASN A 479 -33.08 25.97 -27.81
N CYS A 480 -34.38 26.28 -27.63
CA CYS A 480 -35.36 26.23 -28.69
C CYS A 480 -35.88 27.64 -29.04
N PRO A 481 -35.61 28.16 -30.25
CA PRO A 481 -36.08 29.48 -30.65
C PRO A 481 -37.59 29.53 -30.92
N GLU A 482 -38.18 28.40 -31.35
CA GLU A 482 -39.60 28.29 -31.68
C GLU A 482 -40.15 26.96 -31.17
N LEU A 483 -40.94 26.99 -30.08
CA LEU A 483 -41.43 25.80 -29.39
C LEU A 483 -42.14 24.79 -30.29
N ILE A 484 -42.85 25.27 -31.32
CA ILE A 484 -43.57 24.44 -32.29
C ILE A 484 -42.66 23.49 -33.09
N ARG A 485 -41.36 23.80 -33.17
CA ARG A 485 -40.35 22.98 -33.86
C ARG A 485 -39.73 21.93 -32.94
N ASN A 486 -39.91 22.04 -31.62
CA ASN A 486 -39.31 21.09 -30.69
C ASN A 486 -40.16 19.82 -30.59
N THR A 487 -39.49 18.71 -30.33
CA THR A 487 -40.12 17.42 -30.11
C THR A 487 -39.58 16.81 -28.82
N LEU A 488 -40.45 16.06 -28.12
CA LEU A 488 -39.99 15.00 -27.23
C LEU A 488 -39.29 13.95 -28.09
N TYR A 489 -38.05 13.62 -27.75
CA TYR A 489 -37.20 12.70 -28.51
C TYR A 489 -36.88 11.46 -27.68
N LEU A 490 -37.38 10.32 -28.13
CA LEU A 490 -37.22 9.02 -27.47
C LEU A 490 -36.33 8.11 -28.30
N GLN A 491 -35.38 7.41 -27.67
CA GLN A 491 -34.59 6.36 -28.30
C GLN A 491 -34.65 5.11 -27.44
N LEU A 492 -35.14 4.00 -28.00
CA LEU A 492 -35.12 2.71 -27.33
C LEU A 492 -34.01 1.84 -27.90
N LEU A 493 -33.06 1.46 -27.04
CA LEU A 493 -31.97 0.57 -27.38
C LEU A 493 -32.12 -0.75 -26.62
N ARG A 494 -31.55 -1.81 -27.17
CA ARG A 494 -31.52 -3.15 -26.57
C ARG A 494 -30.09 -3.61 -26.39
N ASP A 495 -29.83 -4.29 -25.27
CA ASP A 495 -28.51 -4.81 -24.89
C ASP A 495 -28.13 -6.08 -25.67
N THR A 496 -28.29 -6.03 -26.99
CA THR A 496 -27.78 -6.98 -27.97
C THR A 496 -26.70 -6.28 -28.77
N PRO A 497 -25.42 -6.38 -28.36
CA PRO A 497 -24.38 -5.54 -28.93
C PRO A 497 -24.21 -5.77 -30.43
N VAL A 498 -24.13 -4.68 -31.19
CA VAL A 498 -23.85 -4.67 -32.62
C VAL A 498 -22.62 -3.81 -32.89
N VAL A 499 -21.89 -4.12 -33.96
CA VAL A 499 -20.68 -3.37 -34.37
C VAL A 499 -21.01 -2.59 -35.63
N TYR A 500 -20.93 -1.26 -35.57
CA TYR A 500 -21.21 -0.38 -36.72
C TYR A 500 -20.54 1.00 -36.57
N GLY A 501 -20.53 1.75 -37.68
CA GLY A 501 -19.91 3.08 -37.80
C GLY A 501 -18.42 3.02 -38.12
N ASP A 502 -17.85 4.19 -38.42
CA ASP A 502 -16.45 4.31 -38.86
C ASP A 502 -15.45 3.83 -37.81
N GLU A 503 -15.80 3.98 -36.53
CA GLU A 503 -14.98 3.55 -35.39
C GLU A 503 -15.06 2.04 -35.09
N GLN A 504 -15.96 1.29 -35.77
CA GLN A 504 -16.20 -0.14 -35.52
C GLN A 504 -16.40 -0.48 -34.03
N ARG A 505 -17.15 0.37 -33.33
CA ARG A 505 -17.42 0.19 -31.89
C ARG A 505 -18.59 -0.74 -31.66
N THR A 506 -18.45 -1.59 -30.64
CA THR A 506 -19.54 -2.36 -30.05
C THR A 506 -20.49 -1.41 -29.32
N LYS A 507 -21.74 -1.32 -29.77
CA LYS A 507 -22.78 -0.44 -29.22
C LYS A 507 -24.08 -1.21 -29.02
N GLN A 508 -24.98 -0.70 -28.17
CA GLN A 508 -26.33 -1.25 -28.05
C GLN A 508 -27.10 -1.06 -29.37
N GLU A 509 -27.94 -2.04 -29.71
CA GLU A 509 -28.74 -2.04 -30.93
C GLU A 509 -29.94 -1.10 -30.75
N HIS A 510 -30.17 -0.22 -31.72
CA HIS A 510 -31.34 0.66 -31.71
C HIS A 510 -32.58 -0.12 -32.17
N ILE A 511 -33.65 -0.06 -31.38
CA ILE A 511 -34.94 -0.67 -31.70
C ILE A 511 -35.83 0.33 -32.43
N PHE A 512 -36.00 1.52 -31.86
CA PHE A 512 -36.72 2.61 -32.51
C PHE A 512 -36.23 3.99 -32.03
N THR A 513 -36.56 5.00 -32.82
CA THR A 513 -36.55 6.41 -32.41
C THR A 513 -37.94 6.96 -32.65
N TYR A 514 -38.50 7.65 -31.65
CA TYR A 514 -39.83 8.24 -31.72
C TYR A 514 -39.74 9.72 -31.37
N GLN A 515 -40.50 10.54 -32.09
CA GLN A 515 -40.57 11.98 -31.86
C GLN A 515 -42.02 12.43 -31.84
N LEU A 516 -42.36 13.23 -30.83
CA LEU A 516 -43.68 13.84 -30.69
C LEU A 516 -43.53 15.34 -30.54
N TYR A 517 -44.20 16.11 -31.39
CA TYR A 517 -44.16 17.57 -31.32
C TYR A 517 -44.72 18.10 -30.00
N ALA A 518 -44.12 19.18 -29.50
CA ALA A 518 -44.46 19.76 -28.21
C ALA A 518 -45.96 20.07 -28.03
N ASN A 519 -46.65 20.48 -29.11
CA ASN A 519 -48.08 20.81 -29.11
C ASN A 519 -49.00 19.58 -29.08
N CYS A 520 -48.47 18.37 -29.25
CA CYS A 520 -49.23 17.14 -29.13
C CYS A 520 -49.18 16.55 -27.71
N LEU A 521 -48.31 17.07 -26.85
CA LEU A 521 -48.22 16.66 -25.45
C LEU A 521 -49.42 17.20 -24.66
N GLN A 522 -49.89 16.40 -23.70
CA GLN A 522 -51.01 16.79 -22.85
C GLN A 522 -50.49 17.42 -21.55
N PRO A 523 -51.24 18.30 -20.87
CA PRO A 523 -50.90 18.74 -19.52
C PRO A 523 -50.78 17.54 -18.57
N SER A 524 -49.81 17.59 -17.64
CA SER A 524 -49.67 16.55 -16.63
C SER A 524 -50.81 16.65 -15.62
N GLU A 525 -51.63 15.60 -15.53
CA GLU A 525 -52.72 15.54 -14.54
C GLU A 525 -52.16 15.45 -13.11
N ARG A 526 -50.94 14.92 -12.97
CA ARG A 526 -50.30 14.65 -11.68
C ARG A 526 -49.46 15.82 -11.16
N PHE A 527 -48.64 16.41 -12.02
CA PHE A 527 -47.65 17.43 -11.62
C PHE A 527 -48.09 18.86 -11.93
N GLY A 528 -49.28 19.04 -12.51
CA GLY A 528 -49.88 20.34 -12.75
C GLY A 528 -49.33 21.06 -13.98
N ALA A 529 -49.57 22.37 -14.04
CA ALA A 529 -49.38 23.19 -15.25
C ALA A 529 -47.92 23.30 -15.74
N ASP A 530 -46.94 23.09 -14.85
CA ASP A 530 -45.51 23.17 -15.18
C ASP A 530 -44.98 21.91 -15.89
N TYR A 531 -45.81 20.88 -15.98
CA TYR A 531 -45.46 19.59 -16.56
C TYR A 531 -46.43 19.20 -17.69
N LEU A 532 -45.87 18.53 -18.68
CA LEU A 532 -46.60 17.86 -19.75
C LEU A 532 -46.43 16.35 -19.58
N GLN A 533 -47.32 15.57 -20.19
CA GLN A 533 -47.30 14.11 -20.15
C GLN A 533 -47.57 13.49 -21.52
N VAL A 534 -47.09 12.26 -21.67
CA VAL A 534 -47.40 11.35 -22.79
C VAL A 534 -47.47 9.92 -22.26
N ASP A 535 -48.44 9.16 -22.75
CA ASP A 535 -48.54 7.72 -22.49
C ASP A 535 -47.66 6.96 -23.48
N LEU A 536 -46.72 6.16 -22.97
CA LEU A 536 -45.80 5.35 -23.76
C LEU A 536 -46.21 3.88 -23.85
N SER A 537 -47.27 3.45 -23.16
CA SER A 537 -47.67 2.04 -23.09
C SER A 537 -47.94 1.46 -24.47
N ASP A 538 -48.78 2.12 -25.28
CA ASP A 538 -49.10 1.64 -26.64
C ASP A 538 -47.86 1.61 -27.54
N LEU A 539 -46.92 2.55 -27.36
CA LEU A 539 -45.66 2.57 -28.11
C LEU A 539 -44.79 1.37 -27.74
N LEU A 540 -44.69 1.03 -26.45
CA LEU A 540 -43.96 -0.15 -25.99
C LEU A 540 -44.65 -1.44 -26.45
N THR A 541 -45.98 -1.53 -26.36
CA THR A 541 -46.76 -2.66 -26.85
C THR A 541 -46.61 -2.86 -28.35
N LEU A 542 -46.64 -1.79 -29.15
CA LEU A 542 -46.40 -1.83 -30.59
C LEU A 542 -45.06 -2.51 -30.93
N HIS A 543 -44.04 -2.30 -30.09
CA HIS A 543 -42.69 -2.84 -30.27
C HIS A 543 -42.41 -4.11 -29.47
N GLN A 544 -43.40 -4.72 -28.80
CA GLN A 544 -43.21 -5.85 -27.89
C GLN A 544 -42.44 -7.04 -28.49
N ARG A 545 -42.64 -7.31 -29.78
CA ARG A 545 -41.96 -8.39 -30.53
C ARG A 545 -40.44 -8.23 -30.61
N HIS A 546 -39.93 -7.03 -30.34
CA HIS A 546 -38.50 -6.73 -30.35
C HIS A 546 -37.87 -6.93 -28.96
N PHE A 547 -38.65 -7.13 -27.90
CA PHE A 547 -38.09 -7.40 -26.58
C PHE A 547 -37.75 -8.88 -26.42
N ARG A 548 -36.66 -9.15 -25.71
CA ARG A 548 -36.12 -10.50 -25.50
C ARG A 548 -36.02 -10.78 -24.00
N ARG A 549 -36.50 -11.96 -23.59
CA ARG A 549 -36.39 -12.41 -22.20
C ARG A 549 -34.93 -12.41 -21.75
N GLY A 550 -34.65 -11.81 -20.60
CA GLY A 550 -33.30 -11.71 -20.03
C GLY A 550 -32.39 -10.66 -20.67
N VAL A 551 -32.88 -9.88 -21.65
CA VAL A 551 -32.12 -8.79 -22.28
C VAL A 551 -32.65 -7.45 -21.77
N ILE A 552 -31.74 -6.53 -21.46
CA ILE A 552 -32.07 -5.18 -20.97
C ILE A 552 -32.45 -4.29 -22.15
N ASN A 553 -33.47 -3.45 -21.96
CA ASN A 553 -33.80 -2.34 -22.84
C ASN A 553 -33.49 -1.02 -22.12
N ASN A 554 -33.07 -0.02 -22.88
CA ASN A 554 -32.65 1.28 -22.39
C ASN A 554 -33.37 2.38 -23.17
N LEU A 555 -34.35 3.02 -22.54
CA LEU A 555 -35.11 4.12 -23.10
C LEU A 555 -34.43 5.43 -22.72
N PHE A 556 -33.87 6.12 -23.70
CA PHE A 556 -33.33 7.47 -23.55
C PHE A 556 -34.37 8.52 -23.92
N VAL A 557 -34.39 9.59 -23.14
CA VAL A 557 -35.36 10.68 -23.24
C VAL A 557 -34.63 12.02 -23.27
N THR A 558 -34.97 12.86 -24.24
CA THR A 558 -34.49 14.26 -24.35
C THR A 558 -35.46 15.05 -25.23
N THR A 559 -35.09 16.27 -25.62
CA THR A 559 -35.78 17.04 -26.67
C THR A 559 -34.90 17.18 -27.90
N LEU A 560 -35.50 17.44 -29.07
CA LEU A 560 -34.74 17.61 -30.31
C LEU A 560 -33.66 18.69 -30.18
N PHE A 561 -34.02 19.86 -29.65
CA PHE A 561 -33.10 20.99 -29.55
C PHE A 561 -32.01 20.80 -28.49
N LEU A 562 -32.30 20.08 -27.40
CA LEU A 562 -31.27 19.69 -26.41
C LEU A 562 -30.32 18.65 -27.00
N ARG A 563 -30.84 17.69 -27.77
CA ARG A 563 -30.02 16.71 -28.50
C ARG A 563 -29.09 17.41 -29.50
N GLU A 564 -29.60 18.36 -30.28
CA GLU A 564 -28.79 19.16 -31.21
C GLU A 564 -27.72 19.96 -30.46
N TYR A 565 -28.08 20.59 -29.34
CA TYR A 565 -27.12 21.31 -28.50
C TYR A 565 -26.00 20.41 -28.00
N HIS A 566 -26.32 19.19 -27.55
CA HIS A 566 -25.33 18.21 -27.11
C HIS A 566 -24.29 17.93 -28.20
N TYR A 567 -24.70 17.61 -29.43
CA TYR A 567 -23.76 17.35 -30.53
C TYR A 567 -22.99 18.60 -30.95
N GLN A 568 -23.63 19.78 -30.91
CA GLN A 568 -22.94 21.04 -31.15
C GLN A 568 -21.87 21.31 -30.08
N LYS A 569 -22.13 20.97 -28.82
CA LYS A 569 -21.17 21.09 -27.72
C LYS A 569 -20.02 20.08 -27.88
N GLN A 570 -20.30 18.83 -28.28
CA GLN A 570 -19.26 17.84 -28.61
C GLN A 570 -18.34 18.30 -29.74
N LYS A 571 -18.89 18.99 -30.74
CA LYS A 571 -18.11 19.58 -31.83
C LYS A 571 -17.21 20.73 -31.36
N ASN A 572 -17.69 21.54 -30.41
CA ASN A 572 -17.01 22.76 -29.99
C ASN A 572 -16.08 22.59 -28.77
N ASN A 573 -16.21 21.49 -28.02
CA ASN A 573 -15.46 21.28 -26.77
C ASN A 573 -15.00 19.82 -26.65
N ALA A 574 -13.68 19.62 -26.73
CA ALA A 574 -13.06 18.29 -26.66
C ALA A 574 -13.21 17.62 -25.28
N PHE A 575 -13.10 18.39 -24.19
CA PHE A 575 -13.28 17.88 -22.82
C PHE A 575 -14.72 17.39 -22.61
N TYR A 576 -15.70 18.11 -23.14
CA TYR A 576 -17.11 17.68 -23.12
C TYR A 576 -17.31 16.43 -24.00
N HIS A 577 -16.74 16.41 -25.20
CA HIS A 577 -16.84 15.29 -26.12
C HIS A 577 -16.38 13.99 -25.48
N VAL A 578 -15.14 13.95 -24.96
CA VAL A 578 -14.58 12.71 -24.40
C VAL A 578 -15.37 12.20 -23.19
N GLN A 579 -15.89 13.11 -22.36
CA GLN A 579 -16.70 12.76 -21.18
C GLN A 579 -18.16 12.39 -21.53
N THR A 580 -18.61 12.66 -22.76
CA THR A 580 -19.96 12.35 -23.24
C THR A 580 -19.96 11.48 -24.50
N ALA A 581 -18.91 10.67 -24.69
CA ALA A 581 -18.77 9.79 -25.85
C ALA A 581 -19.86 8.71 -25.97
N ASN A 582 -20.60 8.46 -24.88
CA ASN A 582 -21.84 7.68 -24.86
C ASN A 582 -23.03 8.63 -24.68
N LEU A 583 -24.23 8.19 -25.11
CA LEU A 583 -25.45 9.01 -25.03
C LEU A 583 -25.67 9.54 -23.60
N PRO A 584 -25.66 10.87 -23.39
CA PRO A 584 -25.71 11.44 -22.05
C PRO A 584 -27.14 11.66 -21.55
N PHE A 585 -28.15 11.26 -22.31
CA PHE A 585 -29.54 11.60 -22.02
C PHE A 585 -30.09 10.83 -20.82
N GLN A 586 -31.16 11.35 -20.24
CA GLN A 586 -31.92 10.73 -19.18
C GLN A 586 -32.42 9.36 -19.64
N ASN A 587 -32.28 8.34 -18.78
CA ASN A 587 -32.57 6.99 -19.20
C ASN A 587 -33.33 6.14 -18.19
N PHE A 588 -34.18 5.27 -18.72
CA PHE A 588 -34.95 4.25 -18.01
C PHE A 588 -34.57 2.86 -18.54
N GLU A 589 -34.03 2.00 -17.67
CA GLU A 589 -33.63 0.64 -18.03
C GLU A 589 -34.66 -0.37 -17.52
N PHE A 590 -35.08 -1.29 -18.39
CA PHE A 590 -36.04 -2.31 -18.02
C PHE A 590 -35.84 -3.63 -18.78
N HIS A 591 -36.17 -4.73 -18.10
CA HIS A 591 -36.49 -6.00 -18.74
C HIS A 591 -37.97 -6.01 -19.13
N TYR A 592 -38.30 -6.67 -20.24
CA TYR A 592 -39.68 -6.94 -20.61
C TYR A 592 -39.93 -8.44 -20.51
N LEU A 593 -40.93 -8.84 -19.72
CA LEU A 593 -41.36 -10.22 -19.57
C LEU A 593 -42.65 -10.41 -20.38
N PRO A 594 -42.57 -10.93 -21.61
CA PRO A 594 -43.73 -11.10 -22.48
C PRO A 594 -44.71 -12.17 -21.99
#